data_AF-E3JBY0-F1
#
_entry.id   AF-E3JBY0-F1
#
_cell.length_a   1.000
_cell.length_b   1.000
_cell.length_c   1.000
_cell.angle_alpha   90.00
_cell.angle_beta   90.00
_cell.angle_gamma   90.00
#
_symmetry.space_group_name_H-M   'P 1'
#
loop_
_entity.id
_entity.type
_entity.pdbx_description
1 polymer ?
#
loop_
_entity_poly.entity_id
_entity_poly.type
_entity_poly.pdbx_seq_one_letter_code
_entity_poly.pdbx_strand_id
1 'polypeptide(L)'
;MTAPADQPRRTQAERRAASEAALLRAAAELIAEAGIERTSLRSIGERAGISRAMPAYHFGSKEGLVSRLISHAYGRTFDATLLALGRAGDDAERLPKLDALRAIIDTFLEIVISGQSIEERAVVVMWGATFPTSSNVPAMTEADATTHQLLARLIREAQQEGSVRPGVDADAASLLVMGMARGVAALSLSHPDAADPARIRDLCGQAITAVLGNDASAGDGLAGAPGGTFRAGRRPAP
;
A
#
# COMPACT_ATOMS: atom_id res chain seq x y z
N MET A 1 5.99 48.35 -9.63
CA MET A 1 6.67 47.47 -10.61
C MET A 1 7.66 46.63 -9.82
N THR A 2 7.22 45.46 -9.36
CA THR A 2 7.96 44.62 -8.42
C THR A 2 8.76 43.59 -9.24
N ALA A 3 10.09 43.62 -9.13
CA ALA A 3 10.96 42.65 -9.78
C ALA A 3 10.67 41.22 -9.28
N PRO A 4 10.70 40.19 -10.15
CA PRO A 4 10.54 38.81 -9.70
C PRO A 4 11.79 38.41 -8.90
N ALA A 5 11.57 37.91 -7.68
CA ALA A 5 12.63 37.42 -6.81
C ALA A 5 13.37 36.24 -7.46
N ASP A 6 14.71 36.32 -7.44
CA ASP A 6 15.64 35.31 -7.94
C ASP A 6 15.50 34.01 -7.13
N GLN A 7 14.95 32.96 -7.74
CA GLN A 7 14.86 31.65 -7.08
C GLN A 7 16.26 31.04 -6.98
N PRO A 8 16.67 30.53 -5.80
CA PRO A 8 18.00 29.97 -5.62
C PRO A 8 18.28 28.83 -6.62
N ARG A 9 19.44 28.88 -7.29
CA ARG A 9 19.87 27.86 -8.26
C ARG A 9 19.97 26.50 -7.58
N ARG A 10 19.13 25.55 -7.98
CA ARG A 10 19.15 24.17 -7.50
C ARG A 10 20.56 23.56 -7.55
N THR A 11 20.90 22.77 -6.55
CA THR A 11 22.15 22.00 -6.50
C THR A 11 22.15 20.88 -7.54
N GLN A 12 23.32 20.31 -7.83
CA GLN A 12 23.41 19.17 -8.73
C GLN A 12 22.65 17.94 -8.20
N ALA A 13 22.66 17.74 -6.88
CA ALA A 13 21.93 16.66 -6.22
C ALA A 13 20.41 16.83 -6.38
N GLU A 14 19.89 18.03 -6.16
CA GLU A 14 18.46 18.35 -6.34
C GLU A 14 18.01 18.16 -7.79
N ARG A 15 18.83 18.58 -8.77
CA ARG A 15 18.53 18.34 -10.19
C ARG A 15 18.49 16.85 -10.52
N ARG A 16 19.39 16.06 -9.94
CA ARG A 16 19.43 14.61 -10.13
C ARG A 16 18.19 13.95 -9.53
N ALA A 17 17.83 14.31 -8.30
CA ALA A 17 16.62 13.79 -7.63
C ALA A 17 15.33 14.15 -8.39
N ALA A 18 15.22 15.39 -8.88
CA ALA A 18 14.08 15.82 -9.69
C ALA A 18 13.98 15.05 -11.01
N SER A 19 15.11 14.80 -11.68
CA SER A 19 15.17 14.00 -12.90
C SER A 19 14.78 12.54 -12.64
N GLU A 20 15.28 11.93 -11.56
CA GLU A 20 14.93 10.57 -11.17
C GLU A 20 13.42 10.45 -10.88
N ALA A 21 12.85 11.38 -10.13
CA ALA A 21 11.42 11.40 -9.83
C ALA A 21 10.55 11.54 -11.09
N ALA A 22 10.95 12.41 -12.03
CA ALA A 22 10.25 12.56 -13.31
C ALA A 22 10.29 11.27 -14.15
N LEU A 23 11.44 10.59 -14.17
CA LEU A 23 11.61 9.32 -14.88
C LEU A 23 10.80 8.18 -14.23
N LEU A 24 10.77 8.10 -12.90
CA LEU A 24 9.96 7.10 -12.18
C LEU A 24 8.46 7.31 -12.43
N ARG A 25 7.99 8.56 -12.43
CA ARG A 25 6.60 8.87 -12.78
C ARG A 25 6.26 8.47 -14.21
N ALA A 26 7.10 8.84 -15.18
CA ALA A 26 6.92 8.47 -16.57
C ALA A 26 6.92 6.93 -16.78
N ALA A 27 7.75 6.22 -16.03
CA ALA A 27 7.75 4.77 -16.02
C ALA A 27 6.45 4.18 -15.46
N ALA A 28 5.98 4.70 -14.32
CA ALA A 28 4.71 4.29 -13.73
C ALA A 28 3.53 4.49 -14.70
N GLU A 29 3.46 5.65 -15.35
CA GLU A 29 2.44 5.94 -16.37
C GLU A 29 2.45 4.90 -17.50
N LEU A 30 3.62 4.67 -18.10
CA LEU A 30 3.75 3.73 -19.21
C LEU A 30 3.45 2.28 -18.80
N ILE A 31 3.87 1.87 -17.59
CA ILE A 31 3.58 0.53 -17.06
C ILE A 31 2.09 0.39 -16.77
N ALA A 32 1.43 1.40 -16.20
CA ALA A 32 0.00 1.40 -15.94
C ALA A 32 -0.83 1.37 -17.25
N GLU A 33 -0.38 2.08 -18.29
CA GLU A 33 -1.07 2.15 -19.59
C GLU A 33 -0.84 0.91 -20.46
N ALA A 34 0.41 0.43 -20.56
CA ALA A 34 0.83 -0.52 -21.58
C ALA A 34 1.45 -1.81 -21.02
N GLY A 35 1.60 -1.91 -19.70
CA GLY A 35 2.30 -3.01 -19.05
C GLY A 35 3.82 -2.88 -19.12
N ILE A 36 4.49 -3.73 -18.33
CA ILE A 36 5.95 -3.72 -18.23
C ILE A 36 6.59 -4.07 -19.57
N GLU A 37 6.13 -5.12 -20.26
CA GLU A 37 6.76 -5.64 -21.47
C GLU A 37 6.89 -4.58 -22.58
N ARG A 38 5.84 -3.78 -22.80
CA ARG A 38 5.81 -2.74 -23.83
C ARG A 38 6.53 -1.44 -23.41
N THR A 39 7.01 -1.35 -22.17
CA THR A 39 7.74 -0.18 -21.67
C THR A 39 9.24 -0.32 -21.93
N SER A 40 9.88 0.73 -22.45
CA SER A 40 11.32 0.79 -22.71
C SER A 40 11.97 2.02 -22.06
N LEU A 41 13.27 1.95 -21.75
CA LEU A 41 14.02 3.11 -21.24
C LEU A 41 13.88 4.33 -22.18
N ARG A 42 13.88 4.10 -23.50
CA ARG A 42 13.69 5.16 -24.50
C ARG A 42 12.32 5.82 -24.37
N SER A 43 11.24 5.05 -24.34
CA SER A 43 9.88 5.59 -24.24
C SER A 43 9.67 6.34 -22.92
N ILE A 44 10.34 5.91 -21.84
CA ILE A 44 10.32 6.60 -20.54
C ILE A 44 11.00 7.97 -20.63
N GLY A 45 12.18 8.06 -21.23
CA GLY A 45 12.86 9.35 -21.43
C GLY A 45 12.02 10.32 -22.27
N GLU A 46 11.43 9.81 -23.35
CA GLU A 46 10.50 10.57 -24.20
C GLU A 46 9.28 11.07 -23.41
N ARG A 47 8.63 10.21 -22.61
CA ARG A 47 7.48 10.57 -21.77
C ARG A 47 7.84 11.59 -20.69
N ALA A 48 9.00 11.46 -20.06
CA ALA A 48 9.46 12.38 -19.02
C ALA A 48 9.87 13.77 -19.57
N GLY A 49 9.97 13.93 -20.89
CA GLY A 49 10.51 15.16 -21.51
C GLY A 49 12.00 15.37 -21.25
N ILE A 50 12.74 14.29 -20.96
CA ILE A 50 14.17 14.30 -20.62
C ILE A 50 14.95 13.59 -21.75
N SER A 51 16.24 13.90 -21.91
CA SER A 51 17.10 13.21 -22.88
C SER A 51 17.00 11.68 -22.77
N ARG A 52 16.91 11.00 -23.92
CA ARG A 52 16.76 9.54 -24.05
C ARG A 52 17.90 8.74 -23.40
N ALA A 53 19.06 9.35 -23.16
CA ALA A 53 20.18 8.72 -22.48
C ALA A 53 20.05 8.73 -20.94
N MET A 54 19.23 9.61 -20.38
CA MET A 54 19.11 9.79 -18.93
C MET A 54 18.51 8.58 -18.19
N PRO A 55 17.49 7.87 -18.70
CA PRO A 55 17.00 6.65 -18.05
C PRO A 55 18.11 5.60 -17.86
N ALA A 56 18.92 5.35 -18.90
CA ALA A 56 20.05 4.43 -18.81
C ALA A 56 21.13 4.93 -17.82
N TYR A 57 21.37 6.25 -17.77
CA TYR A 57 22.29 6.85 -16.80
C TYR A 57 21.81 6.71 -15.35
N HIS A 58 20.52 6.88 -15.08
CA HIS A 58 19.95 6.81 -13.73
C HIS A 58 19.80 5.37 -13.22
N PHE A 59 19.40 4.45 -14.09
CA PHE A 59 18.94 3.12 -13.67
C PHE A 59 19.75 1.95 -14.24
N GLY A 60 20.62 2.21 -15.22
CA GLY A 60 21.39 1.18 -15.92
C GLY A 60 20.54 0.36 -16.89
N SER A 61 19.55 -0.36 -16.38
CA SER A 61 18.68 -1.25 -17.16
C SER A 61 17.18 -1.04 -16.85
N LYS A 62 16.33 -1.71 -17.62
CA LYS A 62 14.87 -1.74 -17.38
C LYS A 62 14.56 -2.41 -16.04
N GLU A 63 15.27 -3.49 -15.72
CA GLU A 63 15.16 -4.22 -14.45
C GLU A 63 15.58 -3.33 -13.27
N GLY A 64 16.69 -2.58 -13.42
CA GLY A 64 17.13 -1.61 -12.42
C GLY A 64 16.08 -0.52 -12.18
N LEU A 65 15.45 -0.01 -13.24
CA LEU A 65 14.38 0.97 -13.13
C LEU A 65 13.13 0.40 -12.44
N VAL A 66 12.72 -0.82 -12.80
CA VAL A 66 11.57 -1.49 -12.17
C VAL A 66 11.83 -1.73 -10.68
N SER A 67 13.03 -2.20 -10.33
CA SER A 67 13.44 -2.35 -8.93
C SER A 67 13.34 -1.03 -8.17
N ARG A 68 13.84 0.08 -8.75
CA ARG A 68 13.75 1.42 -8.14
C ARG A 68 12.32 1.92 -8.01
N LEU A 69 11.46 1.65 -8.99
CA LEU A 69 10.04 2.01 -8.93
C LEU A 69 9.31 1.25 -7.81
N ILE A 70 9.57 -0.06 -7.68
CA ILE A 70 9.03 -0.88 -6.60
C ILE A 70 9.52 -0.35 -5.24
N SER A 71 10.82 -0.13 -5.07
CA SER A 71 11.35 0.44 -3.82
C SER A 71 10.73 1.79 -3.50
N HIS A 72 10.50 2.64 -4.50
CA HIS A 72 9.86 3.95 -4.32
C HIS A 72 8.41 3.82 -3.84
N ALA A 73 7.61 2.95 -4.44
CA ALA A 73 6.21 2.74 -4.06
C ALA A 73 6.06 2.13 -2.66
N TYR A 74 6.89 1.14 -2.32
CA TYR A 74 6.89 0.54 -0.99
C TYR A 74 7.42 1.51 0.07
N GLY A 75 8.45 2.30 -0.24
CA GLY A 75 8.95 3.35 0.64
C GLY A 75 7.88 4.39 0.98
N ARG A 76 7.08 4.83 -0.01
CA ARG A 76 5.93 5.72 0.24
C ARG A 76 4.91 5.12 1.20
N THR A 77 4.58 3.85 1.03
CA THR A 77 3.64 3.15 1.91
C THR A 77 4.19 3.05 3.33
N PHE A 78 5.48 2.75 3.46
CA PHE A 78 6.17 2.68 4.74
C PHE A 78 6.20 4.05 5.45
N ASP A 79 6.62 5.11 4.75
CA ASP A 79 6.67 6.48 5.29
C ASP A 79 5.27 6.97 5.70
N ALA A 80 4.24 6.71 4.88
CA ALA A 80 2.86 7.03 5.21
C ALA A 80 2.36 6.27 6.44
N THR A 81 2.72 4.99 6.57
CA THR A 81 2.38 4.18 7.74
C THR A 81 3.06 4.73 8.98
N LEU A 82 4.36 5.05 8.91
CA LEU A 82 5.08 5.66 10.03
C LEU A 82 4.48 7.02 10.43
N LEU A 83 4.05 7.83 9.48
CA LEU A 83 3.35 9.09 9.77
C LEU A 83 1.99 8.85 10.41
N ALA A 84 1.22 7.85 9.94
CA ALA A 84 -0.07 7.50 10.52
C ALA A 84 0.09 6.97 11.96
N LEU A 85 1.09 6.13 12.21
CA LEU A 85 1.43 5.61 13.53
C LEU A 85 2.05 6.68 14.45
N GLY A 86 2.91 7.55 13.93
CA GLY A 86 3.53 8.64 14.70
C GLY A 86 2.55 9.74 15.09
N ARG A 87 1.48 9.95 14.30
CA ARG A 87 0.33 10.78 14.71
C ARG A 87 -0.47 10.15 15.86
N ALA A 88 -0.28 8.87 16.16
CA ALA A 88 -0.82 8.22 17.36
C ALA A 88 0.02 8.49 18.63
N GLY A 89 1.11 9.29 18.54
CA GLY A 89 1.95 9.72 19.66
C GLY A 89 3.25 8.91 19.81
N ASP A 90 4.09 9.30 20.79
CA ASP A 90 5.36 8.62 21.16
C ASP A 90 5.18 7.13 21.59
N ASP A 91 3.95 6.63 21.59
CA ASP A 91 3.58 5.26 21.96
C ASP A 91 3.44 4.32 20.74
N ALA A 92 3.94 4.67 19.55
CA ALA A 92 3.90 3.78 18.37
C ALA A 92 4.53 2.40 18.61
N GLU A 93 5.53 2.31 19.50
CA GLU A 93 6.12 1.04 19.94
C GLU A 93 5.20 0.22 20.89
N ARG A 94 4.26 0.89 21.56
CA ARG A 94 3.29 0.32 22.51
C ARG A 94 1.94 -0.02 21.89
N LEU A 95 1.71 0.38 20.63
CA LEU A 95 0.52 -0.04 19.90
C LEU A 95 0.53 -1.58 19.79
N PRO A 96 -0.61 -2.24 20.06
CA PRO A 96 -0.77 -3.65 19.78
C PRO A 96 -0.36 -3.95 18.33
N LYS A 97 0.41 -5.01 18.13
CA LYS A 97 0.90 -5.41 16.80
C LYS A 97 -0.21 -5.76 15.82
N LEU A 98 -1.35 -6.22 16.32
CA LEU A 98 -2.55 -6.39 15.48
C LEU A 98 -3.03 -5.03 14.91
N ASP A 99 -3.00 -3.97 15.70
CA ASP A 99 -3.38 -2.62 15.25
C ASP A 99 -2.33 -2.04 14.30
N ALA A 100 -1.04 -2.28 14.56
CA ALA A 100 0.02 -1.92 13.62
C ALA A 100 -0.15 -2.62 12.26
N LEU A 101 -0.48 -3.92 12.27
CA LEU A 101 -0.78 -4.68 11.06
C LEU A 101 -2.01 -4.11 10.33
N ARG A 102 -3.08 -3.77 11.05
CA ARG A 102 -4.27 -3.13 10.47
C ARG A 102 -3.93 -1.77 9.87
N ALA A 103 -3.11 -0.95 10.53
CA ALA A 103 -2.69 0.36 10.04
C ALA A 103 -1.86 0.27 8.76
N ILE A 104 -0.95 -0.71 8.66
CA ILE A 104 -0.19 -0.98 7.43
C ILE A 104 -1.15 -1.28 6.27
N ILE A 105 -2.12 -2.17 6.49
CA ILE A 105 -3.07 -2.57 5.45
C ILE A 105 -4.03 -1.44 5.09
N ASP A 106 -4.54 -0.69 6.07
CA ASP A 106 -5.40 0.47 5.84
C ASP A 106 -4.66 1.55 5.04
N THR A 107 -3.42 1.88 5.43
CA THR A 107 -2.59 2.86 4.71
C THR A 107 -2.33 2.41 3.28
N PHE A 108 -2.00 1.13 3.09
CA PHE A 108 -1.82 0.56 1.76
C PHE A 108 -3.10 0.70 0.91
N LEU A 109 -4.25 0.30 1.44
CA LEU A 109 -5.53 0.40 0.73
C LEU A 109 -5.93 1.87 0.49
N GLU A 110 -5.64 2.77 1.42
CA GLU A 110 -5.87 4.20 1.24
C GLU A 110 -5.12 4.74 0.04
N ILE A 111 -3.82 4.46 -0.03
CA ILE A 111 -2.97 4.96 -1.11
C ILE A 111 -3.44 4.39 -2.46
N VAL A 112 -3.76 3.09 -2.52
CA VAL A 112 -4.13 2.45 -3.79
C VAL A 112 -5.57 2.79 -4.24
N ILE A 113 -6.54 2.78 -3.32
CA ILE A 113 -7.96 2.95 -3.64
C ILE A 113 -8.33 4.43 -3.80
N SER A 114 -7.68 5.35 -3.09
CA SER A 114 -7.94 6.80 -3.26
C SER A 114 -7.62 7.32 -4.67
N GLY A 115 -6.98 6.50 -5.51
CA GLY A 115 -6.88 6.72 -6.96
C GLY A 115 -5.97 7.88 -7.37
N GLN A 116 -5.24 8.48 -6.42
CA GLN A 116 -4.53 9.73 -6.65
C GLN A 116 -3.15 9.58 -7.29
N SER A 117 -2.59 8.37 -7.37
CA SER A 117 -1.19 8.19 -7.73
C SER A 117 -1.00 7.05 -8.72
N ILE A 118 -0.31 7.34 -9.82
CA ILE A 118 -0.20 6.48 -11.00
C ILE A 118 0.84 5.37 -10.79
N GLU A 119 1.77 5.62 -9.89
CA GLU A 119 2.78 4.72 -9.36
C GLU A 119 2.15 3.47 -8.74
N GLU A 120 1.05 3.60 -7.99
CA GLU A 120 0.39 2.50 -7.31
C GLU A 120 -0.47 1.67 -8.27
N ARG A 121 -1.06 2.30 -9.30
CA ARG A 121 -1.67 1.56 -10.43
C ARG A 121 -0.62 0.73 -11.18
N ALA A 122 0.58 1.28 -11.38
CA ALA A 122 1.68 0.53 -11.99
C ALA A 122 2.05 -0.69 -11.15
N VAL A 123 2.14 -0.57 -9.81
CA VAL A 123 2.40 -1.69 -8.90
C VAL A 123 1.35 -2.80 -9.03
N VAL A 124 0.06 -2.45 -9.14
CA VAL A 124 -1.01 -3.45 -9.36
C VAL A 124 -0.82 -4.20 -10.68
N VAL A 125 -0.50 -3.49 -11.76
CA VAL A 125 -0.17 -4.12 -13.06
C VAL A 125 1.07 -5.01 -12.95
N MET A 126 2.07 -4.59 -12.17
CA MET A 126 3.27 -5.39 -11.93
C MET A 126 2.99 -6.67 -11.15
N TRP A 127 2.06 -6.69 -10.17
CA TRP A 127 1.60 -7.95 -9.57
C TRP A 127 0.90 -8.84 -10.60
N GLY A 128 0.06 -8.25 -11.45
CA GLY A 128 -0.55 -8.98 -12.58
C GLY A 128 0.49 -9.68 -13.46
N ALA A 129 1.64 -9.03 -13.64
CA ALA A 129 2.75 -9.55 -14.43
C ALA A 129 3.55 -10.65 -13.74
N THR A 130 3.45 -10.88 -12.42
CA THR A 130 4.17 -11.98 -11.74
C THR A 130 3.45 -13.33 -11.82
N PHE A 131 2.17 -13.35 -12.19
CA PHE A 131 1.39 -14.59 -12.32
C PHE A 131 1.74 -15.45 -13.56
N PRO A 132 2.05 -14.88 -14.74
CA PRO A 132 2.50 -15.67 -15.90
C PRO A 132 3.97 -16.11 -15.78
N THR A 133 4.26 -17.37 -16.10
CA THR A 133 5.64 -17.93 -16.07
C THR A 133 6.63 -17.23 -17.02
N SER A 134 6.11 -16.55 -18.05
CA SER A 134 6.91 -15.88 -19.10
C SER A 134 7.39 -14.48 -18.74
N SER A 135 6.84 -13.85 -17.70
CA SER A 135 7.21 -12.51 -17.25
C SER A 135 7.55 -12.57 -15.77
N ASN A 136 8.81 -12.84 -15.43
CA ASN A 136 9.26 -12.74 -14.05
C ASN A 136 9.69 -11.30 -13.78
N VAL A 137 9.20 -10.71 -12.70
CA VAL A 137 9.68 -9.42 -12.17
C VAL A 137 10.38 -9.73 -10.85
N PRO A 138 11.68 -10.12 -10.85
CA PRO A 138 12.34 -10.61 -9.64
C PRO A 138 12.28 -9.62 -8.47
N ALA A 139 12.40 -8.33 -8.77
CA ALA A 139 12.29 -7.27 -7.77
C ALA A 139 10.89 -7.22 -7.11
N MET A 140 9.83 -7.59 -7.82
CA MET A 140 8.49 -7.69 -7.24
C MET A 140 8.39 -8.93 -6.36
N THR A 141 8.87 -10.07 -6.83
CA THR A 141 8.90 -11.32 -6.04
C THR A 141 9.69 -11.14 -4.73
N GLU A 142 10.81 -10.42 -4.77
CA GLU A 142 11.61 -10.11 -3.59
C GLU A 142 10.90 -9.13 -2.64
N ALA A 143 10.25 -8.09 -3.17
CA ALA A 143 9.45 -7.16 -2.38
C ALA A 143 8.26 -7.87 -1.70
N ASP A 144 7.62 -8.81 -2.40
CA ASP A 144 6.55 -9.65 -1.88
C ASP A 144 7.03 -10.54 -0.73
N ALA A 145 8.17 -11.22 -0.91
CA ALA A 145 8.78 -12.03 0.13
C ALA A 145 9.13 -11.20 1.37
N THR A 146 9.70 -10.01 1.17
CA THR A 146 10.02 -9.08 2.26
C THR A 146 8.76 -8.64 3.03
N THR A 147 7.69 -8.32 2.30
CA THR A 147 6.41 -7.90 2.89
C THR A 147 5.75 -9.03 3.67
N HIS A 148 5.75 -10.23 3.09
CA HIS A 148 5.27 -11.44 3.76
C HIS A 148 6.01 -11.69 5.08
N GLN A 149 7.35 -11.62 5.07
CA GLN A 149 8.16 -11.80 6.27
C GLN A 149 7.88 -10.75 7.34
N LEU A 150 7.69 -9.48 6.96
CA LEU A 150 7.31 -8.41 7.87
C LEU A 150 5.95 -8.69 8.54
N LEU A 151 4.94 -9.02 7.75
CA LEU A 151 3.60 -9.30 8.26
C LEU A 151 3.59 -10.55 9.16
N ALA A 152 4.26 -11.63 8.75
CA ALA A 152 4.39 -12.85 9.56
C ALA A 152 5.11 -12.59 10.89
N ARG A 153 6.12 -11.71 10.90
CA ARG A 153 6.77 -11.26 12.12
C ARG A 153 5.80 -10.49 13.03
N LEU A 154 5.06 -9.52 12.50
CA LEU A 154 4.07 -8.77 13.28
C LEU A 154 2.99 -9.67 13.88
N ILE A 155 2.53 -10.68 13.14
CA ILE A 155 1.55 -11.65 13.64
C ILE A 155 2.13 -12.47 14.80
N ARG A 156 3.39 -12.91 14.72
CA ARG A 156 4.06 -13.63 15.82
C ARG A 156 4.24 -12.77 17.06
N GLU A 157 4.61 -11.49 16.88
CA GLU A 157 4.69 -10.54 17.99
C GLU A 157 3.29 -10.29 18.59
N ALA A 158 2.25 -10.19 17.75
CA ALA A 158 0.85 -10.06 18.16
C ALA A 158 0.33 -11.26 18.98
N GLN A 159 0.85 -12.47 18.69
CA GLN A 159 0.56 -13.66 19.48
C GLN A 159 1.22 -13.62 20.86
N GLN A 160 2.46 -13.12 20.95
CA GLN A 160 3.19 -13.01 22.21
C GLN A 160 2.54 -11.99 23.16
N GLU A 161 1.98 -10.90 22.63
CA GLU A 161 1.23 -9.89 23.41
C GLU A 161 -0.25 -10.29 23.66
N GLY A 162 -0.74 -11.37 23.04
CA GLY A 162 -2.09 -11.89 23.24
C GLY A 162 -3.20 -11.22 22.42
N SER A 163 -2.87 -10.29 21.52
CA SER A 163 -3.84 -9.64 20.62
C SER A 163 -4.26 -10.55 19.45
N VAL A 164 -3.43 -11.53 19.08
CA VAL A 164 -3.73 -12.59 18.09
C VAL A 164 -3.82 -13.96 18.76
N ARG A 165 -4.74 -14.81 18.29
CA ARG A 165 -4.96 -16.15 18.85
C ARG A 165 -3.72 -17.06 18.72
N PRO A 166 -3.37 -17.85 19.76
CA PRO A 166 -2.12 -18.64 19.82
C PRO A 166 -2.08 -19.89 18.90
N GLY A 167 -3.08 -20.11 18.06
CA GLY A 167 -3.13 -21.23 17.09
C GLY A 167 -3.09 -20.81 15.62
N VAL A 168 -2.95 -19.52 15.34
CA VAL A 168 -2.87 -19.01 13.97
C VAL A 168 -1.48 -19.28 13.41
N ASP A 169 -1.40 -19.93 12.25
CA ASP A 169 -0.16 -20.00 11.47
C ASP A 169 0.17 -18.61 10.91
N ALA A 170 1.26 -18.00 11.37
CA ALA A 170 1.62 -16.63 11.01
C ALA A 170 2.02 -16.48 9.53
N ASP A 171 2.65 -17.51 8.95
CA ASP A 171 3.05 -17.50 7.55
C ASP A 171 1.81 -17.59 6.65
N ALA A 172 0.90 -18.53 6.94
CA ALA A 172 -0.36 -18.63 6.21
C ALA A 172 -1.25 -17.38 6.38
N ALA A 173 -1.34 -16.84 7.60
CA ALA A 173 -2.12 -15.65 7.90
C ALA A 173 -1.59 -14.41 7.18
N SER A 174 -0.26 -14.24 7.11
CA SER A 174 0.33 -13.11 6.38
C SER A 174 0.05 -13.18 4.88
N LEU A 175 0.08 -14.37 4.27
CA LEU A 175 -0.31 -14.57 2.87
C LEU A 175 -1.80 -14.25 2.64
N LEU A 176 -2.67 -14.65 3.58
CA LEU A 176 -4.10 -14.33 3.54
C LEU A 176 -4.32 -12.81 3.61
N VAL A 177 -3.67 -12.12 4.55
CA VAL A 177 -3.80 -10.66 4.71
C VAL A 177 -3.29 -9.94 3.47
N MET A 178 -2.11 -10.31 2.98
CA MET A 178 -1.51 -9.71 1.78
C MET A 178 -2.38 -9.97 0.53
N GLY A 179 -2.85 -11.20 0.35
CA GLY A 179 -3.72 -11.60 -0.76
C GLY A 179 -5.05 -10.86 -0.74
N MET A 180 -5.69 -10.74 0.43
CA MET A 180 -6.92 -9.97 0.61
C MET A 180 -6.70 -8.50 0.23
N ALA A 181 -5.66 -7.86 0.78
CA ALA A 181 -5.38 -6.45 0.53
C ALA A 181 -5.15 -6.18 -0.98
N ARG A 182 -4.35 -7.03 -1.64
CA ARG A 182 -4.10 -6.92 -3.09
C ARG A 182 -5.33 -7.18 -3.94
N GLY A 183 -6.09 -8.22 -3.61
CA GLY A 183 -7.31 -8.57 -4.34
C GLY A 183 -8.34 -7.45 -4.25
N VAL A 184 -8.56 -6.92 -3.05
CA VAL A 184 -9.44 -5.77 -2.83
C VAL A 184 -8.96 -4.53 -3.58
N ALA A 185 -7.66 -4.22 -3.52
CA ALA A 185 -7.08 -3.11 -4.26
C ALA A 185 -7.28 -3.25 -5.79
N ALA A 186 -7.02 -4.43 -6.36
CA ALA A 186 -7.18 -4.67 -7.78
C ALA A 186 -8.66 -4.60 -8.23
N LEU A 187 -9.57 -5.17 -7.43
CA LEU A 187 -11.01 -5.12 -7.70
C LEU A 187 -11.56 -3.70 -7.58
N SER A 188 -11.07 -2.90 -6.63
CA SER A 188 -11.49 -1.50 -6.46
C SER A 188 -11.05 -0.63 -7.64
N LEU A 189 -9.88 -0.87 -8.22
CA LEU A 189 -9.45 -0.18 -9.45
C LEU A 189 -10.29 -0.57 -10.67
N SER A 190 -10.78 -1.81 -10.71
CA SER A 190 -11.63 -2.32 -11.80
C SER A 190 -13.10 -1.91 -11.64
N HIS A 191 -13.53 -1.60 -10.42
CA HIS A 191 -14.89 -1.25 -10.06
C HIS A 191 -14.91 -0.01 -9.13
N PRO A 192 -14.43 1.16 -9.58
CA PRO A 192 -14.20 2.33 -8.72
C PRO A 192 -15.49 2.87 -8.07
N ASP A 193 -16.65 2.64 -8.70
CA ASP A 193 -17.95 3.12 -8.21
C ASP A 193 -18.77 2.04 -7.49
N ALA A 194 -18.23 0.83 -7.30
CA ALA A 194 -19.00 -0.28 -6.73
C ALA A 194 -19.29 -0.11 -5.23
N ALA A 195 -18.40 0.56 -4.49
CA ALA A 195 -18.60 0.87 -3.08
C ALA A 195 -17.68 2.03 -2.64
N ASP A 196 -18.05 2.69 -1.54
CA ASP A 196 -17.23 3.71 -0.90
C ASP A 196 -15.85 3.14 -0.49
N PRO A 197 -14.73 3.73 -0.96
CA PRO A 197 -13.38 3.36 -0.54
C PRO A 197 -13.19 3.25 0.97
N ALA A 198 -13.71 4.22 1.74
CA ALA A 198 -13.57 4.20 3.19
C ALA A 198 -14.25 2.97 3.79
N ARG A 199 -15.43 2.62 3.27
CA ARG A 199 -16.18 1.45 3.73
C ARG A 199 -15.48 0.14 3.40
N ILE A 200 -14.83 0.05 2.23
CA ILE A 200 -14.01 -1.12 1.84
C ILE A 200 -12.86 -1.30 2.83
N ARG A 201 -12.13 -0.22 3.16
CA ARG A 201 -11.00 -0.27 4.10
C ARG A 201 -11.45 -0.70 5.50
N ASP A 202 -12.54 -0.13 6.01
CA ASP A 202 -13.14 -0.51 7.29
C ASP A 202 -13.44 -2.01 7.35
N LEU A 203 -14.05 -2.56 6.30
CA LEU A 203 -14.38 -3.99 6.22
C LEU A 203 -13.14 -4.87 6.18
N CYS A 204 -12.09 -4.47 5.47
CA CYS A 204 -10.79 -5.17 5.49
C CYS A 204 -10.20 -5.19 6.90
N GLY A 205 -10.22 -4.06 7.62
CA GLY A 205 -9.76 -3.98 9.01
C GLY A 205 -10.55 -4.89 9.94
N GLN A 206 -11.88 -4.92 9.81
CA GLN A 206 -12.76 -5.81 10.58
C GLN A 206 -12.50 -7.29 10.27
N ALA A 207 -12.28 -7.64 9.00
CA ALA A 207 -11.97 -9.00 8.60
C ALA A 207 -10.65 -9.49 9.21
N ILE A 208 -9.61 -8.65 9.22
CA ILE A 208 -8.33 -8.95 9.88
C ILE A 208 -8.55 -9.24 11.37
N THR A 209 -9.29 -8.37 12.08
CA THR A 209 -9.61 -8.58 13.50
C THR A 209 -10.41 -9.86 13.72
N ALA A 210 -11.42 -10.16 12.90
CA ALA A 210 -12.22 -11.38 13.06
C ALA A 210 -11.39 -12.66 12.84
N VAL A 211 -10.52 -12.65 11.82
CA VAL A 211 -9.71 -13.82 11.42
C VAL A 211 -8.51 -14.04 12.33
N LEU A 212 -7.92 -13.01 12.92
CA LEU A 212 -6.70 -13.12 13.71
C LEU A 212 -6.89 -12.80 15.19
N GLY A 213 -7.76 -11.84 15.51
CA GLY A 213 -7.91 -11.25 16.83
C GLY A 213 -8.35 -12.26 17.89
N ASN A 214 -7.85 -12.09 19.10
CA ASN A 214 -8.27 -12.88 20.25
C ASN A 214 -9.50 -12.23 20.90
N ASP A 215 -10.59 -12.96 21.09
CA ASP A 215 -11.84 -12.43 21.68
C ASP A 215 -11.64 -11.81 23.07
N ALA A 216 -10.58 -12.21 23.77
CA ALA A 216 -10.17 -11.65 25.06
C ALA A 216 -9.74 -10.17 24.99
N SER A 217 -9.35 -9.65 23.83
CA SER A 217 -8.93 -8.25 23.66
C SER A 217 -10.09 -7.29 23.34
N ALA A 218 -11.30 -7.79 23.10
CA ALA A 218 -12.50 -6.98 22.92
C ALA A 218 -13.14 -6.51 24.24
N GLY A 219 -12.61 -6.95 25.39
CA GLY A 219 -13.26 -6.84 26.70
C GLY A 219 -13.10 -5.51 27.47
N ASP A 220 -12.07 -4.71 27.22
CA ASP A 220 -11.72 -3.60 28.12
C ASP A 220 -12.05 -2.18 27.60
N GLY A 221 -12.68 -2.05 26.42
CA GLY A 221 -12.86 -0.75 25.76
C GLY A 221 -14.26 -0.14 25.78
N LEU A 222 -15.33 -0.88 26.08
CA LEU A 222 -16.71 -0.40 25.86
C LEU A 222 -17.72 -0.80 26.97
N ALA A 223 -17.28 -0.87 28.22
CA ALA A 223 -18.19 -0.89 29.37
C ALA A 223 -18.67 0.54 29.69
N GLY A 224 -19.59 1.09 28.88
CA GLY A 224 -20.07 2.45 29.11
C GLY A 224 -21.15 2.99 28.17
N ALA A 225 -22.24 2.25 27.93
CA ALA A 225 -23.49 2.86 27.47
C ALA A 225 -24.72 2.06 27.93
N PRO A 226 -25.75 2.70 28.52
CA PRO A 226 -26.89 2.01 29.12
C PRO A 226 -27.92 1.58 28.07
N GLY A 227 -28.57 0.45 28.37
CA GLY A 227 -29.48 -0.26 27.49
C GLY A 227 -30.69 0.56 27.01
N GLY A 228 -30.92 0.49 25.70
CA GLY A 228 -32.19 0.84 25.06
C GLY A 228 -32.94 -0.43 24.67
N THR A 229 -34.04 -0.72 25.35
CA THR A 229 -34.94 -1.83 25.02
C THR A 229 -35.67 -1.55 23.70
N PHE A 230 -35.41 -2.34 22.66
CA PHE A 230 -36.12 -2.24 21.40
C PHE A 230 -37.49 -2.93 21.52
N ARG A 231 -38.56 -2.12 21.53
CA ARG A 231 -39.96 -2.60 21.57
C ARG A 231 -40.41 -2.92 20.14
N ALA A 232 -40.76 -4.18 19.90
CA ALA A 232 -41.24 -4.66 18.60
C ALA A 232 -42.54 -3.95 18.16
N GLY A 233 -42.48 -3.24 17.04
CA GLY A 233 -43.62 -2.63 16.37
C GLY A 233 -44.40 -3.66 15.55
N ARG A 234 -45.69 -3.82 15.87
CA ARG A 234 -46.67 -4.63 15.14
C ARG A 234 -46.79 -4.18 13.67
N ARG A 235 -46.84 -5.14 12.75
CA ARG A 235 -47.38 -4.95 11.39
C ARG A 235 -48.86 -4.60 11.44
N PRO A 236 -49.37 -3.77 10.52
CA PRO A 236 -50.75 -3.85 10.09
C PRO A 236 -50.86 -4.49 8.69
N ALA A 237 -51.87 -5.33 8.55
CA ALA A 237 -52.54 -5.75 7.32
C ALA A 237 -54.05 -5.73 7.66
N PRO A 238 -54.99 -5.65 6.70
CA PRO A 238 -54.87 -5.90 5.26
C PRO A 238 -54.85 -4.65 4.39
#